data_AF-A0A0R3RQS4-F1
#
_entry.id   AF-A0A0R3RQS4-F1
#
_cell.length_a   1.000
_cell.length_b   1.000
_cell.length_c   1.000
_cell.angle_alpha   90.00
_cell.angle_beta   90.00
_cell.angle_gamma   90.00
#
_symmetry.space_group_name_H-M   'P 1'
#
loop_
_entity.id
_entity.type
_entity.pdbx_description
1 polymer ?
#
loop_
_entity_poly.entity_id
_entity_poly.type
_entity_poly.pdbx_seq_one_letter_code
_entity_poly.pdbx_strand_id
1 'polypeptide(L)'
;MSQVLELNAFDRVLRENQQKVLGISEEIKQLEEEKDRFLHTVDFISQQQTELEALVVDLEKALGLSDWTEMTPIELPDPGVATHADLQRQAMLQLQLQIDAQLKQADDDISDIIEQVKELQRSSMGIDDQAETADQIAQILRRQLDALQWIDEQSCDLKKKVTKLSEGLLTK
;
A
#
# COMPACT_ATOMS: atom_id res chain seq x y z
N MET A 1 -60.17 -13.22 -8.30
CA MET A 1 -59.30 -13.82 -7.26
C MET A 1 -57.84 -13.93 -7.69
N SER A 2 -57.49 -14.41 -8.91
CA SER A 2 -56.07 -14.54 -9.30
C SER A 2 -55.34 -13.18 -9.39
N GLN A 3 -56.00 -12.14 -9.92
CA GLN A 3 -55.42 -10.81 -10.05
C GLN A 3 -55.04 -10.15 -8.70
N VAL A 4 -55.77 -10.47 -7.62
CA VAL A 4 -55.47 -9.97 -6.26
C VAL A 4 -54.28 -10.72 -5.64
N LEU A 5 -54.13 -12.01 -5.96
CA LEU A 5 -52.97 -12.81 -5.54
C LEU A 5 -51.69 -12.37 -6.26
N GLU A 6 -51.78 -12.09 -7.56
CA GLU A 6 -50.67 -11.53 -8.35
C GLU A 6 -50.27 -10.14 -7.83
N LEU A 7 -51.24 -9.26 -7.56
CA LEU A 7 -50.98 -7.95 -6.95
C LEU A 7 -50.27 -8.07 -5.59
N ASN A 8 -50.66 -9.04 -4.76
CA ASN A 8 -50.03 -9.28 -3.47
C ASN A 8 -48.60 -9.83 -3.62
N ALA A 9 -48.35 -10.69 -4.61
CA ALA A 9 -47.02 -11.16 -4.94
C ALA A 9 -46.10 -10.01 -5.39
N PHE A 10 -46.62 -9.07 -6.20
CA PHE A 10 -45.88 -7.87 -6.58
C PHE A 10 -45.60 -6.95 -5.39
N ASP A 11 -46.55 -6.75 -4.49
CA ASP A 11 -46.35 -5.93 -3.28
C ASP A 11 -45.26 -6.51 -2.37
N ARG A 12 -45.19 -7.85 -2.25
CA ARG A 12 -44.15 -8.52 -1.49
C ARG A 12 -42.75 -8.30 -2.09
N VAL A 13 -42.60 -8.49 -3.41
CA VAL A 13 -41.32 -8.25 -4.10
C VAL A 13 -40.94 -6.77 -4.03
N LEU A 14 -41.90 -5.86 -4.17
CA LEU A 14 -41.66 -4.43 -4.05
C LEU A 14 -41.12 -4.06 -2.66
N ARG A 15 -41.71 -4.62 -1.60
CA ARG A 15 -41.26 -4.40 -0.21
C ARG A 15 -39.86 -4.97 0.04
N GLU A 16 -39.58 -6.17 -0.47
CA GLU A 16 -38.24 -6.78 -0.37
C GLU A 16 -37.19 -5.95 -1.12
N ASN A 17 -37.51 -5.45 -2.31
CA ASN A 17 -36.63 -4.56 -3.07
C ASN A 17 -36.44 -3.22 -2.37
N GLN A 18 -37.51 -2.64 -1.80
CA GLN A 18 -37.41 -1.41 -1.01
C GLN A 18 -36.45 -1.58 0.16
N GLN A 19 -36.51 -2.72 0.88
CA GLN A 19 -35.60 -2.98 1.99
C GLN A 19 -34.15 -3.10 1.54
N LYS A 20 -33.89 -3.76 0.40
CA LYS A 20 -32.54 -3.83 -0.20
C LYS A 20 -32.02 -2.45 -0.62
N VAL A 21 -32.87 -1.63 -1.26
CA VAL A 21 -32.51 -0.26 -1.67
C VAL A 21 -32.17 0.61 -0.44
N LEU A 22 -32.92 0.47 0.64
CA LEU A 22 -32.61 1.17 1.89
C LEU A 22 -31.27 0.70 2.50
N GLY A 23 -31.00 -0.60 2.49
CA GLY A 23 -29.70 -1.14 2.95
C GLY A 23 -28.53 -0.62 2.13
N ILE A 24 -28.63 -0.68 0.80
CA ILE A 24 -27.61 -0.12 -0.10
C ILE A 24 -27.45 1.39 0.13
N SER A 25 -28.54 2.12 0.37
CA SER A 25 -28.46 3.56 0.66
C SER A 25 -27.72 3.85 1.97
N GLU A 26 -27.80 2.97 2.96
CA GLU A 26 -27.05 3.11 4.22
C GLU A 26 -25.57 2.76 4.03
N GLU A 27 -25.27 1.69 3.30
CA GLU A 27 -23.91 1.31 2.92
C GLU A 27 -23.22 2.42 2.10
N ILE A 28 -23.93 3.05 1.15
CA ILE A 28 -23.40 4.18 0.38
C ILE A 28 -23.05 5.36 1.29
N LYS A 29 -23.91 5.69 2.26
CA LYS A 29 -23.63 6.78 3.21
C LYS A 29 -22.39 6.48 4.06
N GLN A 30 -22.27 5.25 4.55
CA GLN A 30 -21.07 4.83 5.29
C GLN A 30 -19.83 4.94 4.41
N LEU A 31 -19.90 4.48 3.16
CA LEU A 31 -18.79 4.58 2.20
C LEU A 31 -18.42 6.04 1.87
N GLU A 32 -19.40 6.93 1.78
CA GLU A 32 -19.18 8.38 1.61
C GLU A 32 -18.43 8.97 2.80
N GLU A 33 -18.83 8.64 4.03
CA GLU A 33 -18.13 9.06 5.26
C GLU A 33 -16.69 8.51 5.31
N GLU A 34 -16.49 7.25 4.92
CA GLU A 34 -15.15 6.65 4.84
C GLU A 34 -14.28 7.32 3.79
N LYS A 35 -14.85 7.63 2.63
CA LYS A 35 -14.17 8.34 1.55
C LYS A 35 -13.77 9.74 1.98
N ASP A 36 -14.64 10.49 2.67
CA ASP A 36 -14.33 11.82 3.20
C ASP A 36 -13.22 11.75 4.27
N ARG A 37 -13.27 10.74 5.16
CA ARG A 37 -12.19 10.46 6.12
C ARG A 37 -10.86 10.18 5.41
N PHE A 38 -10.88 9.38 4.35
CA PHE A 38 -9.69 9.06 3.57
C PHE A 38 -9.11 10.30 2.89
N LEU A 39 -9.96 11.13 2.27
CA LEU A 39 -9.53 12.40 1.65
C LEU A 39 -8.85 13.31 2.67
N HIS A 40 -9.44 13.51 3.83
CA HIS A 40 -8.83 14.28 4.90
C HIS A 40 -7.48 13.72 5.36
N THR A 41 -7.34 12.40 5.40
CA THR A 41 -6.08 11.75 5.77
C THR A 41 -5.01 11.97 4.70
N VAL A 42 -5.36 11.86 3.42
CA VAL A 42 -4.47 12.15 2.30
C VAL A 42 -4.03 13.61 2.32
N ASP A 43 -4.96 14.55 2.47
CA ASP A 43 -4.66 15.98 2.55
C ASP A 43 -3.70 16.28 3.71
N PHE A 44 -3.92 15.66 4.87
CA PHE A 44 -3.05 15.79 6.03
C PHE A 44 -1.64 15.25 5.76
N ILE A 45 -1.51 14.08 5.13
CA ILE A 45 -0.21 13.51 4.76
C ILE A 45 0.51 14.43 3.75
N SER A 46 -0.18 14.94 2.74
CA SER A 46 0.39 15.88 1.77
C SER A 46 0.88 17.17 2.42
N GLN A 47 0.12 17.70 3.39
CA GLN A 47 0.57 18.85 4.18
C GLN A 47 1.84 18.53 4.97
N GLN A 48 1.89 17.37 5.66
CA GLN A 48 3.09 16.95 6.39
C GLN A 48 4.31 16.79 5.47
N GLN A 49 4.12 16.23 4.27
CA GLN A 49 5.20 16.11 3.28
C GLN A 49 5.72 17.49 2.86
N THR A 50 4.82 18.44 2.61
CA THR A 50 5.19 19.82 2.25
C THR A 50 5.96 20.52 3.38
N GLU A 51 5.52 20.35 4.63
CA GLU A 51 6.19 20.92 5.80
C GLU A 51 7.59 20.30 6.01
N LEU A 52 7.71 18.98 5.86
CA LEU A 52 8.99 18.27 5.94
C LEU A 52 9.95 18.71 4.83
N GLU A 53 9.46 18.85 3.60
CA GLU A 53 10.26 19.33 2.47
C GLU A 53 10.78 20.74 2.71
N ALA A 54 9.93 21.66 3.21
CA ALA A 54 10.36 23.01 3.57
C ALA A 54 11.47 23.01 4.64
N LEU A 55 11.35 22.16 5.66
CA LEU A 55 12.37 22.01 6.70
C LEU A 55 13.68 21.45 6.15
N VAL A 56 13.62 20.45 5.26
CA VAL A 56 14.80 19.88 4.60
C VAL A 56 15.52 20.95 3.78
N VAL A 57 14.80 21.72 2.97
CA VAL A 57 15.36 22.81 2.15
C VAL A 57 16.03 23.89 3.02
N ASP A 58 15.44 24.23 4.17
CA ASP A 58 16.03 25.19 5.10
C ASP A 58 17.32 24.64 5.74
N LEU A 59 17.36 23.35 6.08
CA LEU A 59 18.56 22.69 6.59
C LEU A 59 19.68 22.59 5.55
N GLU A 60 19.34 22.26 4.30
CA GLU A 60 20.29 22.23 3.18
C GLU A 60 20.95 23.59 2.99
N LYS A 61 20.16 24.67 2.98
CA LYS A 61 20.68 26.04 2.90
C LYS A 61 21.56 26.40 4.08
N ALA A 62 21.17 26.02 5.31
CA ALA A 62 21.95 26.29 6.51
C ALA A 62 23.31 25.57 6.51
N LEU A 63 23.38 24.40 5.86
CA LEU A 63 24.59 23.58 5.73
C LEU A 63 25.35 23.84 4.42
N GLY A 64 24.82 24.67 3.51
CA GLY A 64 25.43 24.94 2.21
C GLY A 64 25.42 23.74 1.25
N LEU A 65 24.47 22.82 1.43
CA LEU A 65 24.30 21.63 0.60
C LEU A 65 23.49 21.96 -0.67
N SER A 66 23.71 21.19 -1.73
CA SER A 66 22.79 21.18 -2.88
C SER A 66 21.49 20.49 -2.52
N ASP A 67 20.50 20.57 -3.42
CA ASP A 67 19.28 19.78 -3.32
C ASP A 67 19.66 18.29 -3.22
N TRP A 68 19.10 17.60 -2.22
CA TRP A 68 19.35 16.18 -1.98
C TRP A 68 19.01 15.29 -3.19
N THR A 69 18.11 15.72 -4.07
CA THR A 69 17.74 14.98 -5.29
C THR A 69 18.86 14.92 -6.33
N GLU A 70 19.80 15.87 -6.33
CA GLU A 70 20.92 15.91 -7.26
C GLU A 70 22.00 14.86 -6.93
N MET A 71 21.95 14.27 -5.72
CA MET A 71 22.91 13.26 -5.25
C MET A 71 24.38 13.70 -5.42
N THR A 72 24.65 15.00 -5.24
CA THR A 72 26.01 15.51 -5.32
C THR A 72 26.84 15.00 -4.13
N PRO A 73 28.13 14.69 -4.33
CA PRO A 73 29.00 14.30 -3.23
C PRO A 73 29.03 15.36 -2.14
N ILE A 74 28.62 15.01 -0.92
CA ILE A 74 28.70 15.90 0.23
C ILE A 74 30.18 16.11 0.58
N GLU A 75 30.67 17.34 0.47
CA GLU A 75 32.04 17.72 0.82
C GLU A 75 32.21 18.00 2.32
N LEU A 76 33.44 17.90 2.82
CA LEU A 76 33.76 18.26 4.19
C LEU A 76 33.75 19.80 4.35
N PRO A 77 33.20 20.35 5.44
CA PRO A 77 33.13 21.80 5.66
C PRO A 77 34.48 22.52 5.66
N ASP A 78 35.55 21.85 6.13
CA ASP A 78 36.93 22.35 6.06
C ASP A 78 37.91 21.19 5.75
N PRO A 79 38.24 20.95 4.47
CA PRO A 79 39.17 19.90 4.07
C PRO A 79 40.59 20.09 4.63
N GLY A 80 40.97 21.31 5.02
CA GLY A 80 42.29 21.63 5.55
C GLY A 80 42.51 21.17 7.00
N VAL A 81 41.43 20.95 7.74
CA VAL A 81 41.44 20.52 9.15
C VAL A 81 40.96 19.07 9.31
N ALA A 82 40.46 18.46 8.23
CA ALA A 82 39.94 17.11 8.23
C ALA A 82 41.03 16.06 8.53
N THR A 83 40.71 15.12 9.43
CA THR A 83 41.58 13.98 9.70
C THR A 83 41.37 12.87 8.66
N HIS A 84 42.31 11.93 8.58
CA HIS A 84 42.14 10.75 7.73
C HIS A 84 40.87 9.94 8.08
N ALA A 85 40.49 9.91 9.36
CA ALA A 85 39.26 9.26 9.81
C ALA A 85 38.01 9.96 9.27
N ASP A 86 38.03 11.29 9.17
CA ASP A 86 36.90 12.08 8.63
C ASP A 86 36.70 11.80 7.13
N LEU A 87 37.79 11.75 6.35
CA LEU A 87 37.72 11.37 4.93
C LEU A 87 37.19 9.95 4.73
N GLN A 88 37.67 8.98 5.54
CA GLN A 88 37.16 7.61 5.48
C GLN A 88 35.68 7.53 5.82
N ARG A 89 35.24 8.27 6.84
CA ARG A 89 33.83 8.33 7.24
C ARG A 89 32.95 8.94 6.14
N GLN A 90 33.40 10.03 5.52
CA GLN A 90 32.72 10.66 4.39
C GLN A 90 32.55 9.68 3.23
N ALA A 91 33.62 8.99 2.83
CA ALA A 91 33.59 8.01 1.75
C ALA A 91 32.62 6.84 2.06
N MET A 92 32.59 6.37 3.31
CA MET A 92 31.66 5.34 3.74
C MET A 92 30.19 5.81 3.63
N LEU A 93 29.89 7.01 4.11
CA LEU A 93 28.53 7.56 4.06
C LEU A 93 28.07 7.81 2.62
N GLN A 94 28.96 8.30 1.76
CA GLN A 94 28.67 8.47 0.33
C GLN A 94 28.39 7.14 -0.37
N LEU A 95 29.18 6.10 -0.06
CA LEU A 95 28.93 4.75 -0.58
C LEU A 95 27.57 4.22 -0.10
N GLN A 96 27.21 4.45 1.17
CA GLN A 96 25.92 4.05 1.71
C GLN A 96 24.77 4.73 0.97
N LEU A 97 24.84 6.04 0.74
CA LEU A 97 23.84 6.78 -0.05
C LEU A 97 23.71 6.22 -1.46
N GLN A 98 24.84 5.89 -2.10
CA GLN A 98 24.83 5.31 -3.44
C GLN A 98 24.17 3.92 -3.47
N ILE A 99 24.44 3.07 -2.47
CA ILE A 99 23.81 1.75 -2.36
C ILE A 99 22.30 1.90 -2.15
N ASP A 100 21.87 2.80 -1.26
CA ASP A 100 20.45 3.05 -1.00
C ASP A 100 19.72 3.54 -2.27
N ALA A 101 20.35 4.45 -3.03
CA ALA A 101 19.81 4.92 -4.31
C ALA A 101 19.71 3.78 -5.34
N GLN A 102 20.73 2.91 -5.43
CA GLN A 102 20.72 1.75 -6.33
C GLN A 102 19.65 0.73 -5.95
N LEU A 103 19.44 0.47 -4.65
CA LEU A 103 18.38 -0.42 -4.18
C LEU A 103 16.99 0.13 -4.51
N LYS A 104 16.78 1.43 -4.35
CA LYS A 104 15.52 2.07 -4.72
C LYS A 104 15.25 1.99 -6.22
N GLN A 105 16.25 2.29 -7.05
CA GLN A 105 16.15 2.13 -8.51
C GLN A 105 15.84 0.67 -8.89
N ALA A 106 16.45 -0.31 -8.22
CA ALA A 106 16.17 -1.72 -8.49
C ALA A 106 14.73 -2.12 -8.11
N ASP A 107 14.17 -1.55 -7.04
CA ASP A 107 12.77 -1.77 -6.64
C ASP A 107 11.79 -1.16 -7.65
N ASP A 108 12.09 0.04 -8.16
CA ASP A 108 11.35 0.68 -9.24
C ASP A 108 11.43 -0.15 -10.53
N ASP A 109 12.63 -0.60 -10.92
CA ASP A 109 12.84 -1.47 -12.08
C ASP A 109 12.07 -2.81 -11.96
N ILE A 110 12.03 -3.40 -10.76
CA ILE A 110 11.25 -4.63 -10.50
C ILE A 110 9.75 -4.35 -10.64
N SER A 111 9.28 -3.21 -10.13
CA SER A 111 7.88 -2.78 -10.26
C SER A 111 7.48 -2.60 -11.73
N ASP A 112 8.33 -1.98 -12.53
CA ASP A 112 8.15 -1.81 -13.97
C ASP A 112 8.13 -3.15 -14.70
N ILE A 113 9.03 -4.08 -14.37
CA ILE A 113 9.04 -5.44 -14.93
C ILE A 113 7.74 -6.17 -14.60
N ILE A 114 7.23 -6.04 -13.37
CA ILE A 114 5.95 -6.64 -12.96
C ILE A 114 4.80 -6.08 -13.81
N GLU A 115 4.78 -4.77 -14.08
CA GLU A 115 3.76 -4.15 -14.92
C GLU A 115 3.86 -4.61 -16.38
N GLN A 116 5.07 -4.66 -16.94
CA GLN A 116 5.31 -5.18 -18.30
C GLN A 116 4.88 -6.64 -18.44
N VAL A 117 5.17 -7.49 -17.45
CA VAL A 117 4.74 -8.89 -17.45
C VAL A 117 3.21 -9.00 -17.43
N LYS A 118 2.53 -8.17 -16.64
CA LYS A 118 1.05 -8.13 -16.62
C LYS A 118 0.49 -7.71 -17.98
N GLU A 119 1.09 -6.73 -18.65
CA GLU A 119 0.65 -6.28 -19.96
C GLU A 119 0.90 -7.32 -21.07
N LEU A 120 2.04 -8.02 -21.01
CA LEU A 120 2.33 -9.16 -21.89
C LEU A 120 1.34 -10.31 -21.68
N GLN A 121 0.97 -10.61 -20.43
CA GLN A 121 -0.07 -11.61 -20.13
C GLN A 121 -1.42 -11.21 -20.72
N ARG A 122 -1.84 -9.95 -20.55
CA ARG A 122 -3.09 -9.43 -21.10
C ARG A 122 -3.12 -9.47 -22.63
N SER A 123 -2.02 -9.08 -23.30
CA SER A 123 -1.94 -9.09 -24.77
C SER A 123 -1.84 -10.50 -25.38
N SER A 124 -1.20 -11.45 -24.68
CA SER A 124 -1.10 -12.85 -25.10
C SER A 124 -2.43 -13.61 -25.09
N MET A 125 -3.41 -13.19 -24.28
CA MET A 125 -4.66 -13.94 -24.08
C MET A 125 -5.80 -13.52 -25.01
N GLY A 126 -5.63 -12.44 -25.79
CA GLY A 126 -6.64 -11.96 -26.73
C GLY A 126 -7.91 -11.44 -26.06
N ILE A 127 -8.61 -10.52 -26.72
CA ILE A 127 -9.89 -9.99 -26.23
C ILE A 127 -10.99 -10.99 -26.60
N ASP A 128 -11.10 -12.07 -25.82
CA ASP A 128 -12.28 -12.95 -25.82
C ASP A 128 -12.98 -12.79 -24.47
N ASP A 129 -14.23 -12.33 -24.47
CA ASP A 129 -15.00 -12.06 -23.24
C ASP A 129 -15.08 -13.30 -22.31
N GLN A 130 -14.98 -14.51 -22.87
CA GLN A 130 -14.90 -15.76 -22.10
C GLN A 130 -13.52 -15.97 -21.42
N ALA A 131 -12.42 -15.55 -22.06
CA ALA A 131 -11.09 -15.58 -21.48
C ALA A 131 -10.95 -14.53 -20.36
N GLU A 132 -11.54 -13.34 -20.55
CA GLU A 132 -11.51 -12.27 -19.54
C GLU A 132 -12.26 -12.66 -18.25
N THR A 133 -13.41 -13.32 -18.36
CA THR A 133 -14.15 -13.81 -17.17
C THR A 133 -13.40 -14.93 -16.44
N ALA A 134 -12.75 -15.84 -17.17
CA ALA A 134 -11.91 -16.89 -16.57
C ALA A 134 -10.67 -16.29 -15.85
N ASP A 135 -10.04 -15.27 -16.43
CA ASP A 135 -8.92 -14.57 -15.82
C ASP A 135 -9.31 -13.79 -14.56
N GLN A 136 -10.48 -13.14 -14.57
CA GLN A 136 -11.03 -12.50 -13.39
C GLN A 136 -11.25 -13.52 -12.26
N ILE A 137 -11.81 -14.69 -12.58
CA ILE A 137 -11.98 -15.78 -11.61
C ILE A 137 -10.62 -16.25 -11.08
N ALA A 138 -9.65 -16.50 -11.95
CA ALA A 138 -8.30 -16.92 -11.55
C ALA A 138 -7.62 -15.87 -10.66
N GLN A 139 -7.79 -14.58 -10.97
CA GLN A 139 -7.26 -13.48 -10.16
C GLN A 139 -7.94 -13.39 -8.79
N ILE A 140 -9.27 -13.55 -8.73
CA ILE A 140 -10.02 -13.60 -7.47
C ILE A 140 -9.54 -14.78 -6.62
N LEU A 141 -9.43 -15.97 -7.21
CA LEU A 141 -8.96 -17.17 -6.52
C LEU A 141 -7.53 -17.00 -6.01
N ARG A 142 -6.65 -16.36 -6.79
CA ARG A 142 -5.28 -16.06 -6.36
C ARG A 142 -5.26 -15.11 -5.15
N ARG A 143 -6.03 -14.02 -5.20
CA ARG A 143 -6.16 -13.10 -4.05
C ARG A 143 -6.73 -13.80 -2.82
N GLN A 144 -7.71 -14.69 -3.00
CA GLN A 144 -8.28 -15.48 -1.91
C GLN A 144 -7.27 -16.47 -1.33
N LEU A 145 -6.43 -17.09 -2.18
CA LEU A 145 -5.35 -17.97 -1.72
C LEU A 145 -4.31 -17.17 -0.92
N ASP A 146 -3.89 -16.00 -1.40
CA ASP A 146 -2.94 -15.13 -0.71
C ASP A 146 -3.51 -14.70 0.66
N ALA A 147 -4.80 -14.35 0.72
CA ALA A 147 -5.48 -14.02 1.97
C ALA A 147 -5.54 -15.22 2.94
N LEU A 148 -5.81 -16.43 2.43
CA LEU A 148 -5.81 -17.65 3.25
C LEU A 148 -4.42 -18.01 3.78
N GLN A 149 -3.39 -17.86 2.96
CA GLN A 149 -2.00 -18.05 3.40
C GLN A 149 -1.64 -17.07 4.51
N TRP A 150 -1.99 -15.78 4.35
CA TRP A 150 -1.77 -14.79 5.39
C TRP A 150 -2.52 -15.13 6.69
N ILE A 151 -3.79 -15.57 6.60
CA ILE A 151 -4.56 -16.01 7.78
C ILE A 151 -3.88 -17.20 8.47
N ASP A 152 -3.39 -18.18 7.71
CA ASP A 152 -2.70 -19.35 8.26
C ASP A 152 -1.40 -18.96 8.99
N GLU A 153 -0.59 -18.08 8.38
CA GLU A 153 0.62 -17.54 8.99
C GLU A 153 0.31 -16.80 10.30
N GLN A 154 -0.67 -15.89 10.30
CA GLN A 154 -1.07 -15.16 11.50
C GLN A 154 -1.66 -16.07 12.57
N SER A 155 -2.42 -17.10 12.19
CA SER A 155 -2.95 -18.11 13.09
C SER A 155 -1.83 -18.93 13.74
N CYS A 156 -0.82 -19.33 12.96
CA CYS A 156 0.37 -20.03 13.45
C CYS A 156 1.15 -19.16 14.44
N ASP A 157 1.36 -17.89 14.13
CA ASP A 157 2.05 -16.95 15.02
C ASP A 157 1.26 -16.64 16.29
N LEU A 158 -0.06 -16.50 16.19
CA LEU A 158 -0.93 -16.38 17.36
C LEU A 158 -0.85 -17.63 18.23
N LYS A 159 -0.88 -18.82 17.62
CA LYS A 159 -0.72 -20.10 18.33
C LYS A 159 0.61 -20.16 19.07
N LYS A 160 1.73 -19.77 18.43
CA LYS A 160 3.05 -19.68 19.09
C LYS A 160 3.05 -18.69 20.26
N LYS A 161 2.38 -17.53 20.11
CA LYS A 161 2.27 -16.54 21.20
C LYS A 161 1.45 -17.10 22.37
N VAL A 162 0.34 -17.78 22.08
CA VAL A 162 -0.52 -18.42 23.10
C VAL A 162 0.22 -19.56 23.82
N THR A 163 0.95 -20.42 23.11
CA THR A 163 1.72 -21.50 23.76
C THR A 163 2.81 -20.93 24.66
N LYS A 164 3.55 -19.90 24.21
CA LYS A 164 4.53 -19.21 25.05
C LYS A 164 3.92 -18.60 26.32
N LEU A 165 2.74 -17.99 26.22
CA LEU A 165 2.03 -17.48 27.39
C LEU A 165 1.57 -18.60 28.33
N SER A 166 1.06 -19.70 27.78
CA SER A 166 0.65 -20.87 28.57
C SER A 166 1.82 -21.51 29.31
N GLU A 167 2.98 -21.65 28.65
CA GLU A 167 4.21 -22.16 29.25
C GLU A 167 4.73 -21.19 30.33
N GLY A 168 4.73 -19.89 30.06
CA GLY A 168 5.13 -18.87 31.02
C GLY A 168 4.25 -18.81 32.27
N LEU A 169 2.94 -19.10 32.14
CA LEU A 169 2.00 -19.22 33.25
C LEU A 169 2.19 -20.51 34.07
N LEU A 170 2.65 -21.60 33.46
CA LEU A 170 2.96 -22.86 34.14
C LEU A 170 4.30 -22.83 34.90
N THR A 171 5.19 -21.91 34.52
CA THR A 171 6.50 -21.70 35.18
C THR A 171 6.48 -20.68 36.33
N LYS A 172 5.33 -20.10 36.65
CA LYS A 172 5.12 -19.22 37.83
C LYS A 172 4.28 -19.93 38.88
#